data_AF-A0A537BM55-F1
#
_entry.id   AF-A0A537BM55-F1
#
_cell.length_a   1.000
_cell.length_b   1.000
_cell.length_c   1.000
_cell.angle_alpha   90.00
_cell.angle_beta   90.00
_cell.angle_gamma   90.00
#
_symmetry.space_group_name_H-M   'P 1'
#
loop_
_entity.id
_entity.type
_entity.pdbx_description
1 polymer ?
#
loop_
_entity_poly.entity_id
_entity_poly.type
_entity_poly.pdbx_seq_one_letter_code
_entity_poly.pdbx_strand_id
1 'polypeptide(L)'
;TILITVPVILPIMAGIGYDGIWFGIFVTVMATIGLISPPVGLTVFVIQAQNPDIPAAKIYRGTLPFLVADFVLVALLIAFPALALWLPRVLKI
;
A
#
# COMPACT_ATOMS: atom_id res chain seq x y z
N THR A 1 -7.38 -2.72 -8.63
CA THR A 1 -8.12 -1.56 -8.08
C THR A 1 -7.42 -0.24 -8.39
N ILE A 2 -6.09 -0.15 -8.24
CA ILE A 2 -5.28 1.05 -8.55
C ILE A 2 -5.61 1.66 -9.94
N LEU A 3 -5.68 0.84 -10.99
CA LEU A 3 -5.97 1.27 -12.37
C LEU A 3 -7.28 2.05 -12.54
N ILE A 4 -8.28 1.80 -11.70
CA ILE A 4 -9.58 2.47 -11.76
C ILE A 4 -9.63 3.60 -10.73
N THR A 5 -9.12 3.37 -9.52
CA THR A 5 -9.16 4.35 -8.42
C THR A 5 -8.29 5.58 -8.71
N VAL A 6 -7.11 5.41 -9.30
CA VAL A 6 -6.18 6.51 -9.56
C VAL A 6 -6.75 7.54 -10.54
N PRO A 7 -7.16 7.21 -11.78
CA PRO A 7 -7.64 8.21 -12.73
C PRO A 7 -8.93 8.89 -12.30
N VAL A 8 -9.74 8.24 -11.45
CA VAL A 8 -10.99 8.80 -10.93
C VAL A 8 -10.74 9.77 -9.76
N ILE A 9 -9.84 9.43 -8.83
CA ILE A 9 -9.61 10.21 -7.60
C ILE A 9 -8.51 11.26 -7.75
N LEU A 10 -7.52 11.05 -8.63
CA LEU A 10 -6.45 12.00 -8.88
C LEU A 10 -6.94 13.42 -9.26
N PRO A 11 -7.95 13.63 -10.13
CA PRO A 11 -8.44 14.98 -10.41
C PRO A 11 -9.10 15.64 -9.19
N ILE A 12 -9.71 14.86 -8.30
CA ILE A 12 -10.30 15.36 -7.04
C ILE A 12 -9.18 15.81 -6.10
N MET A 13 -8.13 14.99 -5.94
CA MET A 13 -6.98 15.31 -5.11
C MET A 13 -6.21 16.54 -5.62
N ALA A 14 -6.04 16.66 -6.94
CA ALA A 14 -5.45 17.84 -7.54
C ALA A 14 -6.31 19.10 -7.30
N GLY A 15 -7.65 18.97 -7.33
CA GLY A 15 -8.58 20.07 -7.05
C GLY A 15 -8.51 20.60 -5.61
N ILE A 16 -8.10 19.78 -4.65
CA ILE A 16 -7.88 20.18 -3.24
C ILE A 16 -6.42 20.53 -2.94
N GLY A 17 -5.55 20.62 -3.95
CA GLY A 17 -4.16 21.06 -3.82
C GLY A 17 -3.16 19.99 -3.37
N TYR A 18 -3.53 18.71 -3.40
CA TYR A 18 -2.61 17.62 -3.10
C TYR A 18 -1.79 17.20 -4.33
N ASP A 19 -0.55 16.78 -4.09
CA ASP A 19 0.36 16.28 -5.12
C ASP A 19 -0.07 14.88 -5.60
N GLY A 20 -0.20 14.71 -6.93
CA GLY A 20 -0.57 13.45 -7.54
C GLY A 20 0.43 12.32 -7.28
N ILE A 21 1.72 12.65 -7.09
CA ILE A 21 2.77 11.67 -6.77
C ILE A 21 2.57 11.12 -5.35
N TRP A 22 2.30 12.01 -4.38
CA TRP A 22 2.00 11.58 -3.02
C TRP A 22 0.77 10.67 -2.98
N PHE A 23 -0.28 11.03 -3.72
CA PHE A 23 -1.48 10.21 -3.84
C PHE A 23 -1.20 8.84 -4.49
N GLY A 24 -0.39 8.80 -5.55
CA GLY A 24 0.02 7.56 -6.20
C GLY A 24 0.79 6.62 -5.27
N ILE A 25 1.70 7.16 -4.46
CA ILE A 25 2.45 6.39 -3.44
C ILE A 25 1.47 5.87 -2.37
N PHE A 26 0.58 6.71 -1.86
CA PHE A 26 -0.42 6.32 -0.86
C PHE A 26 -1.29 5.16 -1.36
N VAL A 27 -1.83 5.28 -2.57
CA VAL A 27 -2.68 4.23 -3.18
C VAL A 27 -1.89 2.94 -3.42
N THR A 28 -0.61 3.04 -3.79
CA THR A 28 0.28 1.87 -3.95
C THR A 28 0.42 1.11 -2.63
N VAL A 29 0.71 1.80 -1.53
CA VAL A 29 0.86 1.16 -0.21
C VAL A 29 -0.46 0.56 0.26
N MET A 30 -1.59 1.25 0.08
CA MET A 30 -2.92 0.72 0.40
C MET A 30 -3.23 -0.57 -0.38
N ALA A 31 -2.83 -0.65 -1.65
CA ALA A 31 -3.01 -1.86 -2.44
C ALA A 31 -2.17 -3.02 -1.92
N THR A 32 -0.92 -2.78 -1.50
CA THR A 32 -0.06 -3.78 -0.86
C THR A 32 -0.69 -4.35 0.40
N ILE A 33 -1.20 -3.48 1.29
CA ILE A 33 -1.94 -3.89 2.49
C ILE A 33 -3.15 -4.76 2.13
N GLY A 34 -3.89 -4.37 1.08
CA GLY A 34 -5.03 -5.14 0.59
C GLY A 34 -4.66 -6.55 0.14
N LEU A 35 -3.50 -6.72 -0.52
CA LEU A 35 -3.03 -8.03 -0.99
C LEU A 35 -2.64 -8.96 0.17
N ILE A 36 -2.11 -8.40 1.26
CA ILE A 36 -1.68 -9.15 2.44
C ILE A 36 -2.85 -9.48 3.38
N SER A 37 -3.81 -8.57 3.52
CA SER A 37 -4.86 -8.67 4.52
C SER A 37 -5.93 -9.73 4.18
N PRO A 38 -6.50 -10.43 5.18
CA PRO A 38 -7.44 -11.54 4.98
C PRO A 38 -8.61 -11.37 3.99
N PRO A 39 -9.27 -10.19 3.87
CA PRO A 39 -10.40 -10.05 2.95
C PRO A 39 -10.06 -10.32 1.47
N VAL A 40 -8.80 -10.16 1.07
CA VAL A 40 -8.32 -10.56 -0.27
C VAL A 40 -7.18 -11.58 -0.16
N GLY A 41 -6.19 -11.33 0.69
CA GLY A 41 -5.20 -12.31 1.16
C GLY A 41 -4.39 -13.00 0.07
N LEU A 42 -4.33 -12.43 -1.14
CA LEU A 42 -3.80 -13.10 -2.32
C LEU A 42 -2.38 -13.62 -2.10
N THR A 43 -1.51 -12.81 -1.51
CA THR A 43 -0.11 -13.21 -1.24
C THR A 43 -0.04 -14.37 -0.25
N VAL A 44 -0.95 -14.43 0.73
CA VAL A 44 -1.03 -15.53 1.72
C VAL A 44 -1.61 -16.79 1.07
N PHE A 45 -2.62 -16.66 0.21
CA PHE A 45 -3.21 -17.79 -0.51
C PHE A 45 -2.24 -18.43 -1.52
N VAL A 46 -1.42 -17.63 -2.20
CA VAL A 46 -0.37 -18.15 -3.10
C VAL A 46 0.65 -18.99 -2.35
N ILE A 47 1.10 -18.54 -1.16
CA ILE A 47 2.04 -19.29 -0.32
C ILE A 47 1.39 -20.57 0.20
N GLN A 48 0.12 -20.50 0.61
CA GLN A 48 -0.62 -21.68 1.06
C GLN A 48 -0.82 -22.70 -0.07
N ALA A 49 -1.06 -22.26 -1.31
CA ALA A 49 -1.20 -23.15 -2.46
C ALA A 49 0.09 -23.93 -2.77
N GLN A 50 1.26 -23.35 -2.46
CA GLN A 50 2.56 -24.01 -2.59
C GLN A 50 2.93 -24.87 -1.36
N ASN A 51 2.34 -24.59 -0.19
CA ASN A 51 2.61 -25.28 1.07
C ASN A 51 1.29 -25.64 1.79
N PRO A 52 0.58 -26.69 1.33
CA PRO A 52 -0.77 -27.04 1.83
C PRO A 52 -0.79 -27.41 3.31
N ASP A 53 0.34 -27.90 3.85
CA ASP A 53 0.50 -28.34 5.23
C ASP A 53 0.48 -27.19 6.25
N ILE A 54 0.59 -25.94 5.79
CA ILE A 54 0.63 -24.77 6.66
C ILE A 54 -0.76 -24.11 6.69
N PRO A 55 -1.41 -24.02 7.87
CA PRO A 55 -2.69 -23.32 7.99
C PRO A 55 -2.52 -21.83 7.65
N ALA A 56 -3.47 -21.28 6.90
CA ALA A 56 -3.49 -19.85 6.57
C ALA A 56 -3.34 -18.95 7.80
N ALA A 57 -3.92 -19.32 8.94
CA ALA A 57 -3.81 -18.58 10.20
C ALA A 57 -2.36 -18.44 10.72
N LYS A 58 -1.50 -19.45 10.47
CA LYS A 58 -0.08 -19.41 10.83
C LYS A 58 0.70 -18.48 9.90
N ILE A 59 0.35 -18.46 8.62
CA ILE A 59 0.93 -17.55 7.63
C ILE A 59 0.52 -16.10 7.96
N TYR A 60 -0.76 -15.84 8.23
CA TYR A 60 -1.25 -14.52 8.64
C TYR A 60 -0.53 -13.99 9.88
N ARG A 61 -0.28 -14.85 10.88
CA ARG A 61 0.53 -14.45 12.05
C ARG A 61 1.96 -14.07 11.69
N GLY A 62 2.55 -14.73 10.70
CA GLY A 62 3.87 -14.38 10.17
C GLY A 62 3.87 -13.05 9.39
N THR A 63 2.77 -12.70 8.75
CA THR A 63 2.67 -11.45 7.96
C THR A 63 2.20 -10.24 8.78
N LEU A 64 1.68 -10.44 10.00
CA LEU A 64 1.34 -9.35 10.94
C LEU A 64 2.44 -8.28 11.10
N PRO A 65 3.73 -8.61 11.34
CA PRO A 65 4.77 -7.58 11.46
C PRO A 65 4.94 -6.74 10.20
N PHE A 66 4.75 -7.32 9.01
CA PHE A 66 4.76 -6.57 7.74
C PHE A 66 3.57 -5.64 7.64
N LEU A 67 2.38 -6.13 7.98
CA LEU A 67 1.17 -5.33 7.98
C LEU A 67 1.30 -4.12 8.93
N VAL A 68 1.87 -4.32 10.12
CA VAL A 68 2.16 -3.25 11.07
C VAL A 68 3.17 -2.25 10.49
N ALA A 69 4.23 -2.73 9.83
CA ALA A 69 5.21 -1.85 9.18
C ALA A 69 4.58 -1.01 8.06
N ASP A 70 3.67 -1.58 7.26
CA ASP A 70 2.95 -0.86 6.23
C ASP A 70 2.03 0.23 6.83
N PHE A 71 1.33 -0.06 7.92
CA PHE A 71 0.54 0.95 8.62
C PHE A 71 1.39 2.07 9.21
N VAL A 72 2.57 1.74 9.75
CA VAL A 72 3.53 2.74 10.23
C VAL A 72 4.04 3.60 9.07
N LEU A 73 4.35 2.99 7.92
CA LEU A 73 4.75 3.72 6.72
C LEU A 73 3.65 4.68 6.26
N VAL A 74 2.40 4.24 6.26
CA VAL A 74 1.25 5.09 5.90
C VAL A 74 1.11 6.26 6.87
N ALA A 75 1.20 6.01 8.18
CA ALA A 75 1.16 7.06 9.19
C ALA A 75 2.30 8.08 9.00
N LEU A 76 3.50 7.60 8.68
CA LEU A 76 4.65 8.46 8.37
C LEU A 76 4.46 9.26 7.07
N LEU A 77 3.86 8.66 6.04
CA LEU A 77 3.57 9.35 4.77
C LEU A 77 2.52 10.45 4.93
N ILE A 78 1.55 10.26 5.82
CA ILE A 78 0.53 11.26 6.16
C ILE A 78 1.13 12.36 7.05
N ALA A 79 1.92 12.00 8.06
CA ALA A 79 2.55 12.97 8.96
C ALA A 79 3.66 13.78 8.28
N PHE A 80 4.40 13.15 7.36
CA PHE A 80 5.54 13.73 6.65
C PHE A 80 5.44 13.46 5.14
N PRO A 81 4.53 14.14 4.41
CA PRO A 81 4.40 14.00 2.96
C PRO A 81 5.69 14.36 2.21
N ALA A 82 6.56 15.16 2.84
CA ALA A 82 7.90 15.46 2.35
C ALA A 82 8.77 14.21 2.14
N LEU A 83 8.57 13.11 2.87
CA LEU A 83 9.32 11.86 2.64
C LEU A 83 9.01 11.26 1.27
N ALA A 84 7.74 11.28 0.86
CA ALA A 84 7.32 10.81 -0.46
C ALA A 84 7.74 11.76 -1.59
N LEU A 85 7.78 13.06 -1.32
CA LEU A 85 8.06 14.09 -2.33
C LEU A 85 9.54 14.49 -2.41
N TRP A 86 10.35 14.13 -1.42
CA TRP A 86 11.78 14.45 -1.42
C TRP A 86 12.51 13.80 -2.59
N LEU A 87 12.31 12.50 -2.79
CA LEU A 87 12.99 11.76 -3.86
C LEU A 87 12.57 12.24 -5.26
N PRO A 88 11.27 12.41 -5.59
CA PRO A 88 10.85 13.04 -6.85
C PRO A 88 11.41 14.44 -7.06
N ARG A 89 11.42 15.29 -6.01
CA ARG A 89 11.97 16.65 -6.06
C ARG A 89 13.47 16.66 -6.35
N VAL A 90 14.22 15.69 -5.83
CA VAL A 90 15.66 15.51 -6.11
C VAL A 90 15.88 15.00 -7.53
N LEU A 91 15.04 14.08 -8.00
CA LEU A 91 15.12 13.53 -9.36
C LEU A 91 14.63 14.49 -10.46
N LYS A 92 14.01 15.64 -10.09
CA LYS A 92 13.40 16.62 -11.01
C LYS A 92 12.45 15.97 -12.03
N ILE A 93 11.68 14.99 -11.57
CA ILE A 93 10.60 14.33 -12.34
C ILE A 93 9.28 14.99 -11.96
#